data_AF-A0AAU8K6Q7-F1
#
_entry.id   AF-A0AAU8K6Q7-F1
#
_cell.length_a   1.000
_cell.length_b   1.000
_cell.length_c   1.000
_cell.angle_alpha   90.00
_cell.angle_beta   90.00
_cell.angle_gamma   90.00
#
_symmetry.space_group_name_H-M   'P 1'
#
loop_
_entity.id
_entity.type
_entity.pdbx_description
1 polymer ?
#
loop_
_entity_poly.entity_id
_entity_poly.type
_entity_poly.pdbx_seq_one_letter_code
_entity_poly.pdbx_strand_id
1 'polypeptide(L)'
;MSDTLDGLRLAEVRRELAQLVAMADTAERPKPDVINPPGHPMPGHEWRVQQTVRVDAHRPPLWLVRTVDDEDTRDCVYLAEPDQYRAHDWLDRLDFTAMLPVDARRLAMALLAAADRAEHLSAGVPRLEDRRQRRTGS
;
A
#
# COMPACT_ATOMS: atom_id res chain seq x y z
N MET A 1 11.78 -18.32 32.37
CA MET A 1 12.03 -18.18 30.92
C MET A 1 11.72 -16.75 30.49
N SER A 2 12.51 -15.78 30.95
CA SER A 2 12.29 -14.35 30.71
C SER A 2 13.64 -13.64 30.83
N ASP A 3 14.53 -13.88 29.86
CA ASP A 3 15.89 -13.28 29.88
C ASP A 3 16.41 -12.93 28.47
N THR A 4 15.60 -13.18 27.42
CA THR A 4 16.07 -13.03 26.03
C THR A 4 15.90 -11.61 25.49
N LEU A 5 15.13 -10.74 26.16
CA LEU A 5 14.80 -9.39 25.68
C LEU A 5 15.64 -8.28 26.35
N ASP A 6 16.24 -8.55 27.52
CA ASP A 6 16.95 -7.52 28.30
C ASP A 6 18.35 -7.19 27.74
N GLY A 7 18.86 -7.98 26.79
CA GLY A 7 20.18 -7.81 26.19
C GLY A 7 20.20 -7.24 24.77
N LEU A 8 19.05 -7.13 24.09
CA LEU A 8 19.01 -6.64 22.71
C LEU A 8 19.12 -5.11 22.69
N ARG A 9 20.14 -4.60 22.02
CA ARG A 9 20.23 -3.16 21.76
C ARG A 9 19.02 -2.75 20.92
N LEU A 10 18.48 -1.56 21.16
CA LEU A 10 17.30 -1.04 20.43
C LEU A 10 17.45 -1.14 18.89
N ALA A 11 18.68 -1.04 18.38
CA ALA A 11 18.98 -1.23 16.97
C ALA A 11 18.75 -2.67 16.48
N GLU A 12 19.03 -3.66 17.32
CA GLU A 12 18.81 -5.09 17.04
C GLU A 12 17.31 -5.40 17.12
N VAL A 13 16.60 -4.88 18.11
CA VAL A 13 15.13 -4.97 18.16
C VAL A 13 14.50 -4.36 16.91
N ARG A 14 14.97 -3.19 16.45
CA ARG A 14 14.48 -2.56 15.22
C ARG A 14 14.79 -3.38 13.97
N ARG A 15 15.95 -4.03 13.92
CA ARG A 15 16.34 -4.89 12.79
C ARG A 15 15.51 -6.18 12.76
N GLU A 16 15.38 -6.86 13.90
CA GLU A 16 14.56 -8.06 14.02
C GLU A 16 13.09 -7.75 13.77
N LEU A 17 12.58 -6.61 14.26
CA LEU A 17 11.21 -6.17 13.95
C LEU A 17 11.03 -5.85 12.46
N ALA A 18 12.00 -5.19 11.83
CA ALA A 18 11.96 -4.93 10.39
C ALA A 18 12.02 -6.22 9.56
N GLN A 19 12.79 -7.22 10.00
CA GLN A 19 12.83 -8.55 9.39
C GLN A 19 11.52 -9.31 9.61
N LEU A 20 10.94 -9.26 10.80
CA LEU A 20 9.68 -9.94 11.13
C LEU A 20 8.48 -9.28 10.43
N VAL A 21 8.45 -7.96 10.30
CA VAL A 21 7.44 -7.23 9.52
C VAL A 21 7.61 -7.52 8.04
N ALA A 22 8.85 -7.55 7.51
CA ALA A 22 9.09 -8.00 6.15
C ALA A 22 8.63 -9.46 5.96
N MET A 23 8.89 -10.37 6.91
CA MET A 23 8.45 -11.76 6.81
C MET A 23 6.93 -11.94 6.95
N ALA A 24 6.28 -11.13 7.79
CA ALA A 24 4.83 -11.22 8.05
C ALA A 24 4.00 -10.56 6.94
N ASP A 25 4.47 -9.48 6.32
CA ASP A 25 3.75 -8.75 5.27
C ASP A 25 4.16 -9.11 3.83
N THR A 26 5.23 -9.92 3.61
CA THR A 26 5.72 -10.22 2.25
C THR A 26 5.78 -11.70 1.87
N ALA A 27 5.06 -12.61 2.54
CA ALA A 27 5.15 -14.02 2.16
C ALA A 27 4.78 -14.27 0.67
N GLU A 28 3.81 -13.51 0.12
CA GLU A 28 3.62 -13.42 -1.33
C GLU A 28 3.19 -12.00 -1.72
N ARG A 29 3.97 -11.33 -2.57
CA ARG A 29 3.48 -10.11 -3.24
C ARG A 29 2.30 -10.50 -4.12
N PRO A 30 1.26 -9.66 -4.22
CA PRO A 30 0.15 -9.94 -5.12
C PRO A 30 0.69 -10.11 -6.54
N LYS A 31 0.27 -11.18 -7.22
CA LYS A 31 0.53 -11.34 -8.65
C LYS A 31 -0.24 -10.25 -9.41
N PRO A 32 0.27 -9.79 -10.55
CA PRO A 32 -0.53 -8.92 -11.40
C PRO A 32 -1.79 -9.65 -11.86
N ASP A 33 -2.90 -8.92 -11.91
CA ASP A 33 -4.18 -9.41 -12.42
C ASP A 33 -4.16 -9.48 -13.96
N VAL A 34 -3.39 -8.59 -14.60
CA VAL A 34 -3.21 -8.55 -16.06
C VAL A 34 -1.74 -8.31 -16.40
N ILE A 35 -1.26 -9.00 -17.42
CA ILE A 35 0.06 -8.80 -18.04
C ILE A 35 -0.19 -8.45 -19.50
N ASN A 36 0.04 -7.18 -19.86
CA ASN A 36 -0.11 -6.70 -21.23
C ASN A 36 1.17 -7.03 -22.01
N PRO A 37 1.07 -7.69 -23.17
CA PRO A 37 2.24 -8.14 -23.92
C PRO A 37 2.98 -6.96 -24.59
N PRO A 38 4.22 -7.18 -25.06
CA PRO A 38 4.90 -6.26 -25.95
C PRO A 38 4.05 -5.91 -27.18
N GLY A 39 4.00 -4.64 -27.55
CA GLY A 39 3.16 -4.14 -28.67
C GLY A 39 1.72 -3.78 -28.27
N HIS A 40 1.30 -4.05 -27.04
CA HIS A 40 0.10 -3.44 -26.47
C HIS A 40 0.30 -1.92 -26.32
N PRO A 41 -0.74 -1.07 -26.43
CA PRO A 41 -0.61 0.38 -26.21
C PRO A 41 -0.04 0.77 -24.84
N MET A 42 -0.19 -0.12 -23.85
CA MET A 42 0.33 0.00 -22.49
C MET A 42 0.93 -1.35 -22.06
N PRO A 43 2.14 -1.72 -22.51
CA PRO A 43 2.75 -3.01 -22.16
C PRO A 43 3.19 -3.02 -20.70
N GLY A 44 3.13 -4.17 -20.02
CA GLY A 44 3.55 -4.30 -18.62
C GLY A 44 2.49 -4.92 -17.70
N HIS A 45 2.62 -4.70 -16.38
CA HIS A 45 1.83 -5.38 -15.36
C HIS A 45 0.76 -4.48 -14.75
N GLU A 46 -0.40 -5.05 -14.44
CA GLU A 46 -1.52 -4.38 -13.78
C GLU A 46 -1.95 -5.12 -12.51
N TRP A 47 -2.22 -4.36 -11.46
CA TRP A 47 -2.89 -4.82 -10.24
C TRP A 47 -4.16 -4.01 -10.03
N ARG A 48 -5.26 -4.71 -9.79
CA ARG A 48 -6.62 -4.20 -9.67
C ARG A 48 -7.09 -4.41 -8.24
N VAL A 49 -7.06 -3.34 -7.44
CA VAL A 49 -7.49 -3.38 -6.05
C VAL A 49 -8.97 -3.05 -5.95
N GLN A 50 -9.79 -4.09 -5.76
CA GLN A 50 -11.23 -3.94 -5.56
C GLN A 50 -11.52 -3.44 -4.14
N GLN A 51 -12.30 -2.37 -4.01
CA GLN A 51 -12.77 -1.86 -2.73
C GLN A 51 -14.10 -2.52 -2.36
N THR A 52 -14.20 -2.95 -1.10
CA THR A 52 -15.45 -3.48 -0.52
C THR A 52 -16.40 -2.35 -0.12
N VAL A 53 -15.86 -1.18 0.21
CA VAL A 53 -16.64 0.01 0.57
C VAL A 53 -17.08 0.73 -0.70
N ARG A 54 -18.38 0.74 -0.96
CA ARG A 54 -18.98 1.55 -2.03
C ARG A 54 -19.36 2.92 -1.50
N VAL A 55 -18.64 3.95 -1.94
CA VAL A 55 -18.94 5.34 -1.57
C VAL A 55 -20.14 5.88 -2.35
N ASP A 56 -20.35 5.42 -3.59
CA ASP A 56 -21.60 5.60 -4.33
C ASP A 56 -21.86 4.39 -5.26
N ALA A 57 -23.08 4.31 -5.81
CA ALA A 57 -23.50 3.22 -6.70
C ALA A 57 -22.93 3.32 -8.14
N HIS A 58 -22.28 4.44 -8.48
CA HIS A 58 -21.79 4.74 -9.83
C HIS A 58 -20.27 4.63 -9.96
N ARG A 59 -19.54 4.54 -8.84
CA ARG A 59 -18.11 4.31 -8.76
C ARG A 59 -17.81 2.84 -8.94
N PRO A 60 -17.04 2.44 -9.97
CA PRO A 60 -16.35 1.17 -9.89
C PRO A 60 -15.37 1.27 -8.72
N PRO A 61 -15.43 0.36 -7.73
CA PRO A 61 -14.59 0.43 -6.55
C PRO A 61 -13.21 -0.13 -6.90
N LEU A 62 -12.48 0.47 -7.83
CA LEU A 62 -11.27 -0.14 -8.36
C LEU A 62 -10.12 0.85 -8.50
N TRP A 63 -9.12 0.69 -7.63
CA TRP A 63 -7.82 1.30 -7.83
C TRP A 63 -7.00 0.46 -8.80
N LEU A 64 -6.24 1.12 -9.66
CA LEU A 64 -5.34 0.46 -10.60
C LEU A 64 -3.90 0.88 -10.33
N VAL A 65 -3.03 -0.12 -10.13
CA VAL A 65 -1.58 0.06 -10.08
C VAL A 65 -0.98 -0.57 -11.34
N ARG A 66 -0.06 0.12 -12.00
CA ARG A 66 0.56 -0.36 -13.24
C ARG A 66 2.06 -0.09 -13.27
N THR A 67 2.81 -1.00 -13.87
CA THR A 67 4.15 -0.75 -14.42
C THR A 67 4.09 -0.82 -15.94
N VAL A 68 4.91 -0.02 -16.61
CA VAL A 68 4.98 0.00 -18.07
C VAL A 68 6.35 -0.48 -18.51
N ASP A 69 6.41 -1.36 -19.51
CA ASP A 69 7.69 -1.92 -19.99
C ASP A 69 8.34 -1.09 -21.12
N ASP A 70 7.70 0.02 -21.49
CA ASP A 70 8.17 0.98 -22.48
C ASP A 70 9.37 1.78 -21.96
N GLU A 71 10.39 1.97 -22.80
CA GLU A 71 11.70 2.50 -22.38
C GLU A 71 11.63 3.93 -21.83
N ASP A 72 10.71 4.75 -22.34
CA ASP A 72 10.58 6.15 -21.93
C ASP A 72 9.81 6.30 -20.60
N THR A 73 9.13 5.25 -20.15
CA THR A 73 8.18 5.30 -19.03
C THR A 73 8.39 4.24 -17.94
N ARG A 74 9.28 3.28 -18.15
CA ARG A 74 9.54 2.14 -17.25
C ARG A 74 10.05 2.47 -15.85
N ASP A 75 10.56 3.68 -15.64
CA ASP A 75 11.13 4.08 -14.35
C ASP A 75 10.06 4.50 -13.32
N CYS A 76 8.78 4.49 -13.70
CA CYS A 76 7.67 4.88 -12.86
C CYS A 76 6.72 3.72 -12.53
N VAL A 77 6.05 3.87 -11.40
CA VAL A 77 4.82 3.16 -11.06
C VAL A 77 3.66 4.12 -11.28
N TYR A 78 2.59 3.64 -11.90
CA TYR A 78 1.42 4.44 -12.25
C TYR A 78 0.24 4.02 -11.39
N LEU A 79 -0.36 4.97 -10.68
CA LEU A 79 -1.52 4.76 -9.83
C LEU A 79 -2.71 5.56 -10.38
N ALA A 80 -3.84 4.90 -10.64
CA ALA A 80 -5.10 5.57 -10.93
C ALA A 80 -6.08 5.35 -9.78
N GLU A 81 -6.61 6.46 -9.27
CA GLU A 81 -7.71 6.49 -8.31
C GLU A 81 -9.06 6.39 -9.05
N PRO A 82 -10.10 5.78 -8.45
CA PRO A 82 -11.47 5.89 -8.98
C PRO A 82 -11.92 7.35 -9.10
N ASP A 83 -12.06 7.88 -10.31
CA ASP A 83 -12.60 9.23 -10.55
C ASP A 83 -14.13 9.23 -10.47
N GLN A 84 -14.68 10.10 -9.62
CA GLN A 84 -16.12 10.29 -9.42
C GLN A 84 -16.83 11.04 -10.55
N TYR A 85 -16.09 11.69 -11.45
CA TYR A 85 -16.63 12.52 -12.54
C TYR A 85 -16.43 11.91 -13.93
N ARG A 86 -15.71 10.79 -14.06
CA ARG A 86 -15.48 10.10 -15.34
C ARG A 86 -16.01 8.67 -15.32
N ALA A 87 -17.00 8.39 -16.18
CA ALA A 87 -17.41 7.02 -16.49
C ALA A 87 -16.21 6.30 -17.13
N HIS A 88 -15.84 5.14 -16.57
CA HIS A 88 -14.56 4.52 -16.86
C HIS A 88 -14.52 3.91 -18.26
N ASP A 89 -13.65 4.46 -19.11
CA ASP A 89 -13.03 3.72 -20.21
C ASP A 89 -11.58 3.43 -19.82
N TRP A 90 -11.36 2.19 -19.35
CA TRP A 90 -10.05 1.71 -18.87
C TRP A 90 -8.97 1.67 -19.96
N LEU A 91 -9.37 1.79 -21.22
CA LEU A 91 -8.48 1.79 -22.37
C LEU A 91 -8.10 3.19 -22.83
N ASP A 92 -8.94 4.21 -22.57
CA ASP A 92 -8.81 5.48 -23.32
C ASP A 92 -8.25 6.63 -22.49
N ARG A 93 -8.66 6.86 -21.21
CA ARG A 93 -8.25 8.09 -20.46
C ARG A 93 -8.31 7.99 -18.92
N LEU A 94 -7.50 7.12 -18.33
CA LEU A 94 -7.23 7.21 -16.89
C LEU A 94 -6.16 8.27 -16.60
N ASP A 95 -6.46 9.16 -15.65
CA ASP A 95 -5.47 10.10 -15.13
C ASP A 95 -4.59 9.34 -14.13
N PHE A 96 -3.42 8.88 -14.60
CA PHE A 96 -2.45 8.21 -13.74
C PHE A 96 -1.57 9.22 -13.01
N THR A 97 -1.38 8.99 -11.72
CA THR A 97 -0.28 9.57 -10.95
C THR A 97 0.95 8.71 -11.16
N ALA A 98 1.97 9.26 -11.82
CA ALA A 98 3.28 8.64 -11.94
C ALA A 98 4.10 8.86 -10.66
N MET A 99 4.72 7.80 -10.15
CA MET A 99 5.57 7.82 -8.96
C MET A 99 6.86 7.07 -9.21
N LEU A 100 7.98 7.62 -8.75
CA LEU A 100 9.21 6.83 -8.67
C LEU A 100 9.02 5.66 -7.68
N PRO A 101 9.72 4.53 -7.86
CA PRO A 101 9.61 3.38 -6.97
C PRO A 101 9.85 3.69 -5.50
N VAL A 102 10.70 4.68 -5.19
CA VAL A 102 10.94 5.13 -3.81
C VAL A 102 9.71 5.77 -3.19
N ASP A 103 8.98 6.59 -3.94
CA ASP A 103 7.79 7.28 -3.45
C ASP A 103 6.59 6.34 -3.40
N ALA A 104 6.46 5.43 -4.38
CA ALA A 104 5.48 4.35 -4.33
C ALA A 104 5.66 3.47 -3.09
N ARG A 105 6.91 3.12 -2.72
CA ARG A 105 7.19 2.38 -1.47
C ARG A 105 6.83 3.18 -0.22
N ARG A 106 7.11 4.49 -0.20
CA ARG A 106 6.73 5.37 0.92
C ARG A 106 5.21 5.43 1.08
N LEU A 107 4.48 5.56 -0.02
CA LEU A 107 3.02 5.51 -0.02
C LEU A 107 2.50 4.17 0.51
N ALA A 108 3.04 3.05 0.02
CA ALA A 108 2.65 1.71 0.48
C ALA A 108 2.86 1.55 1.99
N MET A 109 4.00 2.00 2.52
CA MET A 109 4.26 1.97 3.96
C MET A 109 3.33 2.89 4.75
N ALA A 110 2.96 4.05 4.21
CA ALA A 110 2.00 4.95 4.85
C ALA A 110 0.59 4.34 4.89
N LEU A 111 0.17 3.67 3.81
CA LEU A 111 -1.11 2.95 3.75
C LEU A 111 -1.15 1.81 4.76
N LEU A 112 -0.07 1.01 4.85
CA LEU A 112 0.06 -0.06 5.85
C LEU A 112 -0.05 0.50 7.28
N ALA A 113 0.69 1.55 7.60
CA ALA A 113 0.63 2.18 8.92
C ALA A 113 -0.76 2.75 9.26
N ALA A 114 -1.48 3.26 8.26
CA ALA A 114 -2.85 3.75 8.42
C ALA A 114 -3.86 2.60 8.64
N ALA A 115 -3.73 1.49 7.91
CA ALA A 115 -4.54 0.28 8.09
C ALA A 115 -4.36 -0.29 9.50
N ASP A 116 -3.12 -0.47 9.92
CA ASP A 116 -2.71 -0.84 11.28
C ASP A 116 -3.42 -0.01 12.36
N ARG A 117 -3.47 1.32 12.15
CA ARG A 117 -4.12 2.23 13.08
C ARG A 117 -5.63 2.06 13.09
N ALA A 118 -6.25 1.90 11.93
CA ALA A 118 -7.70 1.70 11.82
C ALA A 118 -8.14 0.40 12.50
N GLU A 119 -7.42 -0.70 12.26
CA GLU A 119 -7.66 -2.00 12.87
C GLU A 119 -7.48 -1.96 14.38
N HIS A 120 -6.40 -1.32 14.84
CA HIS A 120 -6.14 -1.08 16.26
C HIS A 120 -7.30 -0.39 16.96
N LEU A 121 -7.83 0.69 16.37
CA LEU A 121 -8.99 1.41 16.90
C LEU A 121 -10.25 0.54 16.88
N SER A 122 -10.46 -0.24 15.81
CA SER A 122 -11.63 -1.10 15.68
C SER A 122 -11.61 -2.29 16.65
N ALA A 123 -10.44 -2.83 16.97
CA ALA A 123 -10.27 -3.94 17.90
C ALA A 123 -10.33 -3.50 19.38
N GLY A 124 -10.33 -2.19 19.66
CA GLY A 124 -10.38 -1.65 21.02
C GLY A 124 -9.12 -1.92 21.86
N VAL A 125 -8.03 -2.37 21.23
CA VAL A 125 -6.75 -2.55 21.91
C VAL A 125 -6.14 -1.15 22.12
N PRO A 126 -5.43 -0.84 23.22
CA PRO A 126 -4.73 0.45 23.39
C PRO A 126 -3.24 0.38 22.99
N ARG A 127 -2.71 1.30 22.15
CA ARG A 127 -1.27 1.39 21.82
C ARG A 127 -0.56 2.21 22.90
N LEU A 128 0.77 2.08 22.96
CA LEU A 128 1.61 2.89 23.85
C LEU A 128 1.48 4.40 23.58
N GLU A 129 1.24 4.78 22.33
CA GLU A 129 1.02 6.18 21.92
C GLU A 129 -0.27 6.76 22.52
N ASP A 130 -1.34 5.96 22.60
CA ASP A 130 -2.60 6.36 23.24
C ASP A 130 -2.41 6.60 24.76
N ARG A 131 -1.45 5.90 25.38
CA ARG A 131 -1.12 6.08 26.81
C ARG A 131 -0.30 7.34 27.08
N ARG A 132 0.51 7.82 26.12
CA ARG A 132 1.26 9.08 26.27
C ARG A 132 0.34 10.29 26.36
N GLN A 133 -0.75 10.31 25.59
CA GLN A 133 -1.73 11.41 25.61
C GLN A 133 -2.48 11.51 26.95
N ARG A 134 -2.73 10.39 27.64
CA ARG A 134 -3.35 10.40 28.98
C ARG A 134 -2.48 11.01 30.07
N ARG A 135 -1.15 11.00 29.91
CA ARG A 135 -0.21 11.51 30.92
C ARG A 135 0.09 13.00 30.78
N THR A 136 -0.12 13.59 29.60
CA THR A 136 0.07 15.03 29.35
C THR A 136 -1.21 15.85 29.56
N GLY A 137 -2.34 15.19 29.81
CA GLY A 137 -3.64 15.83 30.08
C GLY A 137 -4.11 15.69 31.52
N SER A 138 -3.20 15.54 32.50
CA SER A 138 -3.52 15.44 33.92
C SER A 138 -2.69 16.39 34.76
#